data_AF-A0A6I2QXR1-F1
#
_entry.id   AF-A0A6I2QXR1-F1
#
_cell.length_a   1.000
_cell.length_b   1.000
_cell.length_c   1.000
_cell.angle_alpha   90.00
_cell.angle_beta   90.00
_cell.angle_gamma   90.00
#
_symmetry.space_group_name_H-M   'P 1'
#
loop_
_entity.id
_entity.type
_entity.pdbx_description
1 polymer ?
#
loop_
_entity_poly.entity_id
_entity_poly.type
_entity_poly.pdbx_seq_one_letter_code
_entity_poly.pdbx_strand_id
1 'polypeptide(L)'
;MMGTVSFPGLGLEFHLNRVAFHIGSWPVYWYGIIIAAGFLLAVLYCCHAAKRFGIKQDDIIDMLFFAVPLSIVGARLYYILFYLDLYRREDGSLDFGAMVRIWDGGLAIYGGVIMAVVVLLVFCKVRQIRFLAFADLGVFGMLIGQMIGRWGNFVNIEAYGGPTELPWRMGIYAYVDGVRQYMEVHPTFLYESLWNLLGFALLVQIARRWRKFDGQMFLSYFAWYGVGRGFIEGLRTDSLYLFGTSIRVSQLFGFVTAAVAIVLLVVNLGFRNHDPAKLWVNQMKRRARRVALVYPAGVPAAEKWLKAQKKSLEQEFAKTEEYALPKGTPAEEAAELVASLKAREDLSEVRQPKAGR
;
A
#
# COMPACT_ATOMS: atom_id res chain seq x y z
N MET A 1 -24.15 -11.06 15.93
CA MET A 1 -24.66 -10.26 17.06
C MET A 1 -24.49 -8.79 16.71
N MET A 2 -25.55 -7.99 16.82
CA MET A 2 -25.43 -6.53 16.75
C MET A 2 -24.77 -6.02 18.04
N GLY A 3 -23.77 -5.16 17.89
CA GLY A 3 -23.15 -4.43 19.00
C GLY A 3 -23.56 -2.97 18.94
N THR A 4 -23.84 -2.37 20.10
CA THR A 4 -24.08 -0.92 20.20
C THR A 4 -22.76 -0.25 20.58
N VAL A 5 -22.41 0.80 19.84
CA VAL A 5 -21.30 1.70 20.13
C VAL A 5 -21.84 3.11 20.24
N SER A 6 -21.53 3.80 21.33
CA SER A 6 -21.92 5.20 21.55
C SER A 6 -20.70 6.11 21.66
N PHE A 7 -20.89 7.39 21.41
CA PHE A 7 -19.96 8.46 21.79
C PHE A 7 -20.74 9.44 22.67
N PRO A 8 -20.86 9.16 23.98
CA PRO A 8 -21.81 9.87 24.84
C PRO A 8 -21.55 11.37 24.92
N GLY A 9 -20.29 11.80 24.98
CA GLY A 9 -19.94 13.23 24.97
C GLY A 9 -20.17 13.95 23.64
N LEU A 10 -20.48 13.20 22.56
CA LEU A 10 -20.86 13.74 21.25
C LEU A 10 -22.34 13.54 20.92
N GLY A 11 -23.09 12.83 21.78
CA GLY A 11 -24.49 12.48 21.53
C GLY A 11 -24.70 11.55 20.31
N LEU A 12 -23.71 10.72 19.96
CA LEU A 12 -23.80 9.79 18.83
C LEU A 12 -24.00 8.35 19.31
N GLU A 13 -24.80 7.57 18.58
CA GLU A 13 -24.98 6.14 18.81
C GLU A 13 -25.07 5.39 17.48
N PHE A 14 -24.42 4.23 17.42
CA PHE A 14 -24.32 3.37 16.25
C PHE A 14 -24.66 1.93 16.62
N HIS A 15 -25.53 1.31 15.84
CA HIS A 15 -25.82 -0.12 15.93
C HIS A 15 -25.09 -0.86 14.82
N LEU A 16 -24.04 -1.58 15.20
CA LEU A 16 -23.10 -2.21 14.28
C LEU A 16 -23.37 -3.71 14.18
N ASN A 17 -23.49 -4.23 12.96
CA ASN A 17 -23.44 -5.65 12.68
C ASN A 17 -22.11 -5.96 12.00
N ARG A 18 -21.36 -6.95 12.50
CA ARG A 18 -20.09 -7.38 11.89
C ARG A 18 -20.29 -7.99 10.50
N VAL A 19 -21.43 -8.65 10.29
CA VAL A 19 -21.81 -9.23 8.99
C VAL A 19 -22.46 -8.13 8.16
N ALA A 20 -21.91 -7.90 6.97
CA ALA A 20 -22.43 -6.94 6.02
C ALA A 20 -23.64 -7.51 5.27
N PHE A 21 -23.49 -8.71 4.72
CA PHE A 21 -24.55 -9.44 4.03
C PHE A 21 -24.17 -10.93 3.94
N HIS A 22 -25.11 -11.76 3.46
CA HIS A 22 -24.89 -13.18 3.23
C HIS A 22 -24.90 -13.48 1.72
N ILE A 23 -24.03 -14.41 1.29
CA ILE A 23 -24.08 -15.04 -0.03
C ILE A 23 -24.47 -16.50 0.20
N GLY A 24 -25.76 -16.81 0.06
CA GLY A 24 -26.29 -18.11 0.50
C GLY A 24 -26.10 -18.29 2.01
N SER A 25 -25.44 -19.37 2.44
CA SER A 25 -25.08 -19.61 3.84
C SER A 25 -23.81 -18.90 4.30
N TRP A 26 -23.03 -18.30 3.39
CA TRP A 26 -21.73 -17.72 3.71
C TRP A 26 -21.87 -16.26 4.17
N PRO A 27 -21.47 -15.93 5.42
CA PRO A 27 -21.45 -14.54 5.88
C PRO A 27 -20.28 -13.77 5.26
N VAL A 28 -20.57 -12.57 4.75
CA VAL A 28 -19.55 -11.61 4.29
C VAL A 28 -19.41 -10.52 5.34
N TYR A 29 -18.19 -10.35 5.86
CA TYR A 29 -17.92 -9.42 6.96
C TYR A 29 -17.48 -8.03 6.47
N TRP A 30 -17.93 -6.99 7.16
CA TRP A 30 -17.50 -5.61 6.89
C TRP A 30 -15.98 -5.45 6.98
N TYR A 31 -15.34 -6.16 7.91
CA TYR A 31 -13.89 -6.11 8.08
C TYR A 31 -13.15 -6.44 6.77
N GLY A 32 -13.57 -7.49 6.07
CA GLY A 32 -12.99 -7.88 4.78
C GLY A 32 -13.26 -6.86 3.68
N ILE A 33 -14.48 -6.32 3.63
CA ILE A 33 -14.87 -5.26 2.66
C ILE A 33 -14.02 -4.00 2.86
N ILE A 34 -13.85 -3.56 4.11
CA ILE A 34 -13.07 -2.36 4.46
C ILE A 34 -11.59 -2.55 4.11
N ILE A 35 -11.01 -3.71 4.41
CA ILE A 35 -9.63 -4.03 4.03
C ILE A 35 -9.47 -4.05 2.50
N ALA A 36 -10.39 -4.69 1.78
CA ALA A 36 -10.36 -4.73 0.31
C ALA A 36 -10.47 -3.33 -0.30
N ALA A 37 -11.35 -2.48 0.23
CA ALA A 37 -11.49 -1.08 -0.17
C ALA A 37 -10.21 -0.28 0.12
N GLY A 38 -9.62 -0.46 1.31
CA GLY A 38 -8.36 0.16 1.69
C GLY A 38 -7.20 -0.25 0.80
N PHE A 39 -7.10 -1.55 0.48
CA PHE A 39 -6.13 -2.07 -0.48
C PHE A 39 -6.33 -1.49 -1.87
N LEU A 40 -7.56 -1.47 -2.39
CA LEU A 40 -7.86 -0.89 -3.70
C LEU A 40 -7.47 0.60 -3.77
N LEU A 41 -7.84 1.38 -2.76
CA LEU A 41 -7.47 2.80 -2.67
C LEU A 41 -5.95 3.00 -2.57
N ALA A 42 -5.25 2.12 -1.85
CA ALA A 42 -3.79 2.12 -1.78
C ALA A 42 -3.17 1.87 -3.16
N VAL A 43 -3.66 0.88 -3.91
CA VAL A 43 -3.18 0.57 -5.26
C VAL A 43 -3.46 1.73 -6.23
N LEU A 44 -4.68 2.26 -6.23
CA LEU A 44 -5.07 3.39 -7.08
C LEU A 44 -4.19 4.61 -6.80
N TYR A 45 -3.94 4.92 -5.53
CA TYR A 45 -3.06 6.01 -5.15
C TYR A 45 -1.61 5.75 -5.59
N CYS A 46 -1.07 4.56 -5.34
CA CYS A 46 0.29 4.20 -5.72
C CYS A 46 0.48 4.26 -7.24
N CYS A 47 -0.48 3.78 -8.03
CA CYS A 47 -0.45 3.92 -9.50
C CYS A 47 -0.48 5.40 -9.93
N HIS A 48 -1.29 6.23 -9.28
CA HIS A 48 -1.32 7.67 -9.56
C HIS A 48 0.02 8.36 -9.21
N ALA A 49 0.62 8.00 -8.07
CA ALA A 49 1.84 8.58 -7.54
C ALA A 49 3.12 8.00 -8.17
N ALA A 50 3.04 6.85 -8.86
CA ALA A 50 4.17 6.07 -9.38
C ALA A 50 5.19 6.92 -10.15
N LYS A 51 4.70 7.80 -11.02
CA LYS A 51 5.52 8.68 -11.86
C LYS A 51 6.44 9.61 -11.08
N ARG A 52 6.07 9.98 -9.84
CA ARG A 52 6.89 10.84 -8.97
C ARG A 52 8.13 10.12 -8.43
N PHE A 53 8.07 8.79 -8.38
CA PHE A 53 9.13 7.94 -7.84
C PHE A 53 9.96 7.26 -8.93
N GLY A 54 9.59 7.38 -10.20
CA GLY A 54 10.31 6.70 -11.28
C GLY A 54 9.86 5.25 -11.47
N ILE A 55 8.67 4.90 -11.00
CA ILE A 55 8.10 3.55 -11.04
C ILE A 55 7.00 3.53 -12.10
N LYS A 56 6.96 2.49 -12.94
CA LYS A 56 5.87 2.31 -13.92
C LYS A 56 4.66 1.73 -13.22
N GLN A 57 3.46 2.02 -13.73
CA GLN A 57 2.22 1.46 -13.15
C GLN A 57 2.20 -0.07 -13.28
N ASP A 58 2.66 -0.59 -14.41
CA ASP A 58 2.74 -2.03 -14.65
C ASP A 58 3.66 -2.72 -13.63
N ASP A 59 4.77 -2.10 -13.22
CA ASP A 59 5.65 -2.65 -12.19
C ASP A 59 4.93 -2.83 -10.84
N ILE A 60 3.96 -1.95 -10.53
CA ILE A 60 3.14 -2.04 -9.31
C ILE A 60 2.18 -3.21 -9.42
N ILE A 61 1.45 -3.32 -10.53
CA ILE A 61 0.49 -4.40 -10.75
C ILE A 61 1.20 -5.75 -10.79
N ASP A 62 2.31 -5.85 -11.52
CA ASP A 62 3.15 -7.04 -11.58
C ASP A 62 3.67 -7.43 -10.19
N MET A 63 4.14 -6.47 -9.40
CA MET A 63 4.59 -6.73 -8.03
C MET A 63 3.45 -7.27 -7.16
N LEU A 64 2.23 -6.75 -7.28
CA LEU A 64 1.07 -7.21 -6.49
C LEU A 64 0.70 -8.67 -6.80
N PHE A 65 0.83 -9.12 -8.05
CA PHE A 65 0.60 -10.52 -8.42
C PHE A 65 1.53 -11.50 -7.68
N PHE A 66 2.74 -11.06 -7.31
CA PHE A 66 3.65 -11.86 -6.47
C PHE A 66 3.44 -11.58 -4.97
N ALA A 67 3.37 -10.30 -4.60
CA ALA A 67 3.38 -9.88 -3.21
C ALA A 67 2.14 -10.33 -2.46
N VAL A 68 0.94 -10.26 -3.04
CA VAL A 68 -0.30 -10.62 -2.33
C VAL A 68 -0.34 -12.12 -2.01
N PRO A 69 -0.20 -13.05 -2.98
CA PRO A 69 -0.26 -14.48 -2.67
C PRO A 69 0.88 -14.92 -1.75
N LEU A 70 2.11 -14.46 -2.00
CA LEU A 70 3.25 -14.85 -1.18
C LEU A 70 3.13 -14.27 0.24
N SER A 71 2.60 -13.06 0.43
CA SER A 71 2.36 -12.52 1.78
C SER A 71 1.34 -13.32 2.56
N ILE A 72 0.31 -13.87 1.91
CA ILE A 72 -0.64 -14.79 2.57
C ILE A 72 0.08 -16.08 3.00
N VAL A 73 0.92 -16.64 2.13
CA VAL A 73 1.76 -17.81 2.46
C VAL A 73 2.69 -17.47 3.64
N GLY A 74 3.38 -16.34 3.61
CA GLY A 74 4.26 -15.89 4.69
C GLY A 74 3.52 -15.69 6.01
N ALA A 75 2.33 -15.09 5.97
CA ALA A 75 1.49 -14.90 7.15
C ALA A 75 1.05 -16.24 7.76
N ARG A 76 0.73 -17.23 6.91
CA ARG A 76 0.37 -18.57 7.36
C ARG A 76 1.55 -19.35 7.91
N LEU A 77 2.68 -19.35 7.20
CA LEU A 77 3.91 -20.02 7.65
C LEU A 77 4.37 -19.48 9.00
N TYR A 78 4.37 -18.17 9.19
CA TYR A 78 4.71 -17.56 10.47
C TYR A 78 3.74 -18.02 11.57
N TYR A 79 2.43 -18.05 11.31
CA TYR A 79 1.46 -18.55 12.30
C TYR A 79 1.73 -20.01 12.68
N ILE A 80 1.98 -20.89 11.70
CA ILE A 80 2.29 -22.30 11.95
C ILE A 80 3.55 -22.45 12.80
N LEU A 81 4.61 -21.68 12.50
CA LEU A 81 5.88 -21.77 13.23
C LEU A 81 5.74 -21.39 14.71
N PHE A 82 4.91 -20.38 15.03
CA PHE A 82 4.72 -19.92 16.41
C PHE A 82 3.64 -20.69 17.17
N TYR A 83 2.73 -21.36 16.47
CA TYR A 83 1.65 -22.15 17.06
C TYR A 83 1.69 -23.61 16.60
N LEU A 84 2.89 -24.18 16.49
CA LEU A 84 3.11 -25.51 15.93
C LEU A 84 2.35 -26.61 16.70
N ASP A 85 2.22 -26.44 18.00
CA ASP A 85 1.52 -27.40 18.86
C ASP A 85 0.03 -27.52 18.54
N LEU A 86 -0.61 -26.48 17.99
CA LEU A 86 -2.01 -26.54 17.51
C LEU A 86 -2.19 -27.53 16.34
N TYR A 87 -1.10 -27.89 15.67
CA TYR A 87 -1.11 -28.77 14.51
C TYR A 87 -0.52 -30.15 14.81
N ARG A 88 -0.14 -30.41 16.07
CA ARG A 88 0.30 -31.74 16.50
C ARG A 88 -0.91 -32.61 16.80
N ARG A 89 -0.91 -33.81 16.22
CA ARG A 89 -1.88 -34.86 16.52
C ARG A 89 -1.48 -35.58 17.82
N GLU A 90 -2.39 -36.38 18.35
CA GLU A 90 -2.15 -37.19 19.56
C GLU A 90 -0.96 -38.15 19.42
N ASP A 91 -0.69 -38.62 18.19
CA ASP A 91 0.46 -39.49 17.86
C ASP A 91 1.79 -38.73 17.67
N GLY A 92 1.79 -37.40 17.84
CA GLY A 92 2.95 -36.53 17.65
C GLY A 92 3.23 -36.13 16.19
N SER A 93 2.47 -36.65 15.22
CA SER A 93 2.58 -36.24 13.81
C SER A 93 1.93 -34.88 13.55
N LEU A 94 2.30 -34.23 12.44
CA LEU A 94 1.78 -32.93 12.06
C LEU A 94 0.59 -33.06 11.10
N ASP A 95 -0.51 -32.36 11.40
CA ASP A 95 -1.65 -32.25 10.48
C ASP A 95 -1.39 -31.23 9.36
N PHE A 96 -0.72 -31.68 8.29
CA PHE A 96 -0.47 -30.85 7.11
C PHE A 96 -1.73 -30.31 6.46
N GLY A 97 -2.85 -31.04 6.56
CA GLY A 97 -4.15 -30.55 6.10
C GLY A 97 -4.53 -29.27 6.82
N ALA A 98 -4.52 -29.29 8.16
CA ALA A 98 -4.81 -28.11 8.98
C ALA A 98 -3.85 -26.96 8.71
N MET A 99 -2.56 -27.24 8.48
CA MET A 99 -1.58 -26.20 8.17
C MET A 99 -1.92 -25.40 6.89
N VAL A 100 -2.54 -26.00 5.88
CA VAL A 100 -2.87 -25.31 4.62
C VAL A 100 -4.22 -24.59 4.66
N ARG A 101 -5.14 -24.98 5.57
CA ARG A 101 -6.49 -24.38 5.67
C ARG A 101 -6.45 -22.94 6.19
N ILE A 102 -6.20 -21.98 5.30
CA ILE A 102 -6.19 -20.54 5.61
C ILE A 102 -7.59 -19.97 5.90
N TRP A 103 -8.65 -20.65 5.45
CA TRP A 103 -10.04 -20.25 5.70
C TRP A 103 -10.51 -20.54 7.13
N ASP A 104 -9.79 -21.38 7.87
CA ASP A 104 -10.02 -21.61 9.31
C ASP A 104 -9.45 -20.46 10.16
N GLY A 105 -8.85 -19.44 9.53
CA GLY A 105 -8.14 -18.35 10.21
C GLY A 105 -6.65 -18.68 10.44
N GLY A 106 -6.02 -18.01 11.40
CA GLY A 106 -4.60 -18.24 11.73
C GLY A 106 -3.62 -17.66 10.71
N LEU A 107 -3.68 -16.34 10.52
CA LEU A 107 -2.73 -15.57 9.73
C LEU A 107 -2.03 -14.55 10.62
N ALA A 108 -0.70 -14.60 10.68
CA ALA A 108 0.09 -13.68 11.49
C ALA A 108 0.64 -12.53 10.62
N ILE A 109 0.29 -11.28 10.98
CA ILE A 109 0.66 -10.10 10.19
C ILE A 109 2.17 -9.94 10.00
N TYR A 110 2.98 -10.30 11.00
CA TYR A 110 4.44 -10.23 10.91
C TYR A 110 5.00 -11.10 9.77
N GLY A 111 4.48 -12.31 9.59
CA GLY A 111 4.85 -13.18 8.47
C GLY A 111 4.51 -12.59 7.11
N GLY A 112 3.34 -11.96 7.01
CA GLY A 112 2.93 -11.28 5.78
C GLY A 112 3.84 -10.10 5.44
N VAL A 113 4.17 -9.26 6.43
CA VAL A 113 5.06 -8.10 6.24
C VAL A 113 6.48 -8.53 5.87
N ILE A 114 7.04 -9.53 6.56
CA ILE A 114 8.37 -10.05 6.26
C ILE A 114 8.42 -10.57 4.83
N MET A 115 7.43 -11.37 4.43
CA MET A 115 7.37 -11.91 3.08
C MET A 115 7.17 -10.82 2.03
N ALA A 116 6.33 -9.81 2.30
CA ALA A 116 6.16 -8.67 1.40
C ALA A 116 7.48 -7.92 1.15
N VAL A 117 8.32 -7.74 2.18
CA VAL A 117 9.64 -7.12 2.05
C VAL A 117 10.59 -7.99 1.22
N VAL A 118 10.61 -9.31 1.47
CA VAL A 118 11.42 -10.27 0.69
C VAL A 118 11.01 -10.24 -0.79
N VAL A 119 9.72 -10.29 -1.08
CA VAL A 119 9.21 -10.22 -2.45
C VAL A 119 9.59 -8.89 -3.10
N LEU A 120 9.46 -7.76 -2.39
CA LEU A 120 9.85 -6.46 -2.93
C LEU A 120 11.35 -6.39 -3.26
N LEU A 121 12.21 -6.95 -2.40
CA LEU A 121 13.66 -7.01 -2.63
C LEU A 121 13.99 -7.83 -3.87
N VAL A 122 13.43 -9.04 -3.98
CA VAL A 122 13.62 -9.93 -5.13
C VAL A 122 13.08 -9.28 -6.41
N PHE A 123 11.87 -8.74 -6.36
CA PHE A 123 11.23 -8.07 -7.50
C PHE A 123 12.06 -6.89 -8.01
N CYS A 124 12.51 -6.01 -7.10
CA CYS A 124 13.36 -4.88 -7.45
C CYS A 124 14.69 -5.33 -8.07
N LYS A 125 15.29 -6.40 -7.54
CA LYS A 125 16.52 -6.98 -8.09
C LYS A 125 16.31 -7.54 -9.49
N VAL A 126 15.23 -8.28 -9.74
CA VAL A 126 14.92 -8.86 -11.05
C VAL A 126 14.59 -7.78 -12.07
N ARG A 127 13.75 -6.80 -11.71
CA ARG A 127 13.34 -5.69 -12.59
C ARG A 127 14.37 -4.57 -12.72
N GLN A 128 15.50 -4.65 -12.03
CA GLN A 128 16.53 -3.60 -11.98
C GLN A 128 15.98 -2.24 -11.51
N ILE A 129 14.99 -2.28 -10.60
CA ILE A 129 14.41 -1.09 -9.97
C ILE A 129 15.12 -0.84 -8.65
N ARG A 130 15.31 0.43 -8.29
CA ARG A 130 15.84 0.77 -6.98
C ARG A 130 14.83 0.48 -5.89
N PHE A 131 15.18 -0.44 -5.00
CA PHE A 131 14.38 -0.84 -3.84
C PHE A 131 13.85 0.37 -3.06
N LEU A 132 14.71 1.31 -2.67
CA LEU A 132 14.30 2.46 -1.87
C LEU A 132 13.34 3.41 -2.59
N ALA A 133 13.40 3.51 -3.93
CA ALA A 133 12.44 4.29 -4.70
C ALA A 133 11.07 3.62 -4.76
N PHE A 134 11.04 2.29 -4.87
CA PHE A 134 9.79 1.51 -4.80
C PHE A 134 9.21 1.53 -3.38
N ALA A 135 10.04 1.34 -2.36
CA ALA A 135 9.65 1.40 -0.97
C ALA A 135 9.08 2.78 -0.59
N ASP A 136 9.70 3.86 -1.08
CA ASP A 136 9.19 5.23 -0.95
C ASP A 136 7.78 5.41 -1.50
N LEU A 137 7.41 4.69 -2.57
CA LEU A 137 6.05 4.68 -3.08
C LEU A 137 5.13 3.80 -2.22
N GLY A 138 5.61 2.62 -1.84
CA GLY A 138 4.84 1.62 -1.09
C GLY A 138 4.33 2.12 0.27
N VAL A 139 5.06 3.01 0.93
CA VAL A 139 4.64 3.54 2.25
C VAL A 139 3.34 4.34 2.21
N PHE A 140 3.01 4.96 1.08
CA PHE A 140 1.72 5.62 0.91
C PHE A 140 0.58 4.61 0.91
N GLY A 141 0.78 3.46 0.24
CA GLY A 141 -0.17 2.37 0.27
C GLY A 141 -0.34 1.78 1.67
N MET A 142 0.75 1.66 2.44
CA MET A 142 0.67 1.23 3.84
C MET A 142 -0.16 2.18 4.71
N LEU A 143 0.07 3.49 4.61
CA LEU A 143 -0.69 4.48 5.37
C LEU A 143 -2.18 4.47 5.01
N ILE A 144 -2.51 4.34 3.72
CA ILE A 144 -3.91 4.23 3.27
C ILE A 144 -4.56 2.96 3.82
N GLY A 145 -3.88 1.82 3.68
CA GLY A 145 -4.36 0.53 4.18
C GLY A 145 -4.59 0.54 5.69
N GLN A 146 -3.65 1.12 6.46
CA GLN A 146 -3.77 1.27 7.91
C GLN A 146 -4.88 2.25 8.29
N MET A 147 -4.95 3.42 7.66
CA MET A 147 -5.97 4.44 7.91
C MET A 147 -7.38 3.88 7.74
N ILE A 148 -7.62 3.13 6.67
CA ILE A 148 -8.94 2.59 6.33
C ILE A 148 -9.21 1.30 7.10
N GLY A 149 -8.23 0.40 7.20
CA GLY A 149 -8.36 -0.89 7.89
C GLY A 149 -8.78 -0.76 9.35
N ARG A 150 -8.42 0.34 10.04
CA ARG A 150 -8.83 0.61 11.42
C ARG A 150 -10.34 0.73 11.60
N TRP A 151 -11.08 1.13 10.56
CA TRP A 151 -12.54 1.14 10.61
C TRP A 151 -13.14 -0.26 10.64
N GLY A 152 -12.40 -1.28 10.22
CA GLY A 152 -12.76 -2.68 10.48
C GLY A 152 -12.81 -2.97 11.98
N ASN A 153 -11.82 -2.48 12.75
CA ASN A 153 -11.79 -2.66 14.20
C ASN A 153 -12.98 -1.95 14.89
N PHE A 154 -13.41 -0.80 14.36
CA PHE A 154 -14.61 -0.10 14.84
C PHE A 154 -15.88 -0.95 14.63
N VAL A 155 -16.10 -1.48 13.43
CA VAL A 155 -17.27 -2.33 13.13
C VAL A 155 -17.25 -3.63 13.94
N ASN A 156 -16.06 -4.17 14.19
CA ASN A 156 -15.88 -5.34 15.04
C ASN A 156 -15.94 -5.04 16.54
N ILE A 157 -15.83 -3.78 16.96
CA ILE A 157 -15.73 -3.41 18.39
C ILE A 157 -14.56 -4.16 19.04
N GLU A 158 -13.36 -3.99 18.48
CA GLU A 158 -12.12 -4.61 18.95
C GLU A 158 -10.96 -3.62 18.93
N ALA A 159 -9.82 -4.02 19.51
CA ALA A 159 -8.58 -3.23 19.52
C ALA A 159 -8.73 -1.81 20.12
N TYR A 160 -9.72 -1.61 21.00
CA TYR A 160 -9.99 -0.36 21.71
C TYR A 160 -8.98 -0.11 22.85
N GLY A 161 -8.95 1.11 23.37
CA GLY A 161 -8.06 1.47 24.48
C GLY A 161 -8.64 1.24 25.87
N GLY A 162 -7.91 1.66 26.89
CA GLY A 162 -8.36 1.64 28.27
C GLY A 162 -9.52 2.61 28.56
N PRO A 163 -10.13 2.54 29.76
CA PRO A 163 -11.18 3.44 30.19
C PRO A 163 -10.78 4.92 30.14
N THR A 164 -11.70 5.80 29.78
CA THR A 164 -11.44 7.24 29.65
C THR A 164 -12.70 8.08 29.80
N GLU A 165 -12.55 9.31 30.28
CA GLU A 165 -13.64 10.27 30.49
C GLU A 165 -13.67 11.38 29.42
N LEU A 166 -12.80 11.31 28.41
CA LEU A 166 -12.69 12.34 27.37
C LEU A 166 -14.03 12.58 26.63
N PRO A 167 -14.26 13.79 26.08
CA PRO A 167 -15.53 14.11 25.43
C PRO A 167 -15.81 13.27 24.18
N TRP A 168 -14.78 12.73 23.53
CA TRP A 168 -14.90 11.81 22.39
C TRP A 168 -14.72 10.32 22.76
N ARG A 169 -14.89 9.96 24.04
CA ARG A 169 -14.83 8.57 24.49
C ARG A 169 -15.85 7.69 23.77
N MET A 170 -15.50 6.43 23.58
CA MET A 170 -16.31 5.44 22.87
C MET A 170 -16.92 4.49 23.91
N GLY A 171 -18.23 4.53 24.07
CA GLY A 171 -19.00 3.61 24.89
C GLY A 171 -19.22 2.29 24.17
N ILE A 172 -18.86 1.18 24.81
CA ILE A 172 -19.02 -0.17 24.28
C ILE A 172 -19.54 -1.12 25.36
N TYR A 173 -20.10 -2.25 24.92
CA TYR A 173 -20.36 -3.39 25.80
C TYR A 173 -19.29 -4.46 25.56
N ALA A 174 -18.51 -4.77 26.59
CA ALA A 174 -17.50 -5.83 26.56
C ALA A 174 -17.79 -6.88 27.64
N TYR A 175 -17.27 -8.10 27.44
CA TYR A 175 -17.31 -9.13 28.47
C TYR A 175 -16.02 -9.06 29.27
N VAL A 176 -16.14 -8.78 30.56
CA VAL A 176 -15.04 -8.78 31.54
C VAL A 176 -15.39 -9.84 32.57
N ASP A 177 -14.50 -10.82 32.75
CA ASP A 177 -14.72 -11.97 33.64
C ASP A 177 -16.06 -12.71 33.40
N GLY A 178 -16.46 -12.81 32.12
CA GLY A 178 -17.71 -13.46 31.71
C GLY A 178 -18.97 -12.61 31.89
N VAL A 179 -18.86 -11.41 32.47
CA VAL A 179 -19.99 -10.48 32.67
C VAL A 179 -19.98 -9.41 31.60
N ARG A 180 -21.13 -9.19 30.95
CA ARG A 180 -21.31 -8.11 29.97
C ARG A 180 -21.44 -6.79 30.71
N GLN A 181 -20.48 -5.88 30.50
CA GLN A 181 -20.44 -4.58 31.17
C GLN A 181 -20.33 -3.46 30.14
N TYR A 182 -20.96 -2.32 30.45
CA TYR A 182 -20.77 -1.08 29.70
C TYR A 182 -19.49 -0.41 30.17
N MET A 183 -18.67 0.05 29.23
CA MET A 183 -17.45 0.79 29.51
C MET A 183 -17.18 1.86 28.47
N GLU A 184 -16.54 2.94 28.90
CA GLU A 184 -16.21 4.08 28.06
C GLU A 184 -14.71 4.13 27.86
N VAL A 185 -14.27 3.92 26.63
CA VAL A 185 -12.88 3.65 26.29
C VAL A 185 -12.32 4.63 25.26
N HIS A 186 -11.00 4.68 25.17
CA HIS A 186 -10.32 5.39 24.09
C HIS A 186 -10.66 4.76 22.72
N PRO A 187 -11.20 5.51 21.74
CA PRO A 187 -11.36 5.04 20.36
C PRO A 187 -10.00 5.03 19.63
N THR A 188 -9.14 4.08 20.00
CA THR A 188 -7.81 3.88 19.38
C THR A 188 -7.89 3.69 17.87
N PHE A 189 -8.96 3.08 17.33
CA PHE A 189 -9.19 3.00 15.89
C PHE A 189 -9.17 4.39 15.23
N LEU A 190 -9.82 5.37 15.86
CA LEU A 190 -9.92 6.73 15.37
C LEU A 190 -8.58 7.44 15.51
N TYR A 191 -7.90 7.24 16.64
CA TYR A 191 -6.57 7.82 16.87
C TYR A 191 -5.57 7.32 15.82
N GLU A 192 -5.55 6.01 15.55
CA GLU A 192 -4.68 5.44 14.51
C GLU A 192 -5.10 5.91 13.12
N SER A 193 -6.40 5.97 12.81
CA SER A 193 -6.88 6.43 11.50
C SER A 193 -6.48 7.89 11.24
N LEU A 194 -6.69 8.78 12.21
CA LEU A 194 -6.31 10.18 12.13
C LEU A 194 -4.78 10.38 12.09
N TRP A 195 -4.03 9.62 12.88
CA TRP A 195 -2.56 9.66 12.85
C TRP A 195 -2.01 9.25 11.47
N ASN A 196 -2.58 8.22 10.86
CA ASN A 196 -2.22 7.77 9.52
C ASN A 196 -2.65 8.78 8.45
N LEU A 197 -3.80 9.45 8.60
CA LEU A 197 -4.24 10.52 7.70
C LEU A 197 -3.27 11.71 7.74
N LEU A 198 -2.88 12.16 8.94
CA LEU A 198 -1.91 13.24 9.12
C LEU A 198 -0.54 12.84 8.54
N GLY A 199 -0.10 11.61 8.80
CA GLY A 199 1.13 11.06 8.24
C GLY A 199 1.10 11.00 6.72
N PHE A 200 -0.01 10.56 6.14
CA PHE A 200 -0.22 10.55 4.70
C PHE A 200 -0.13 11.95 4.12
N ALA A 201 -0.88 12.91 4.67
CA ALA A 201 -0.85 14.30 4.22
C ALA A 201 0.57 14.91 4.30
N LEU A 202 1.27 14.67 5.41
CA LEU A 202 2.66 15.09 5.60
C LEU A 202 3.59 14.48 4.56
N LEU A 203 3.58 13.15 4.38
CA LEU A 203 4.44 12.48 3.42
C LEU A 203 4.12 12.87 1.98
N VAL A 204 2.84 13.14 1.65
CA VAL A 204 2.48 13.67 0.33
C VAL A 204 3.12 15.03 0.12
N GLN A 205 3.05 15.91 1.12
CA GLN A 205 3.67 17.23 1.05
C GLN A 205 5.20 17.13 0.90
N ILE A 206 5.85 16.27 1.69
CA ILE A 206 7.31 16.04 1.59
C ILE A 206 7.65 15.50 0.19
N ALA A 207 6.94 14.49 -0.31
CA ALA A 207 7.15 13.92 -1.64
C ALA A 207 7.00 14.98 -2.76
N ARG A 208 6.08 15.93 -2.60
CA ARG A 208 5.83 17.00 -3.57
C ARG A 208 6.92 18.06 -3.60
N ARG A 209 7.42 18.46 -2.44
CA ARG A 209 8.21 19.71 -2.30
C ARG A 209 9.61 19.50 -1.76
N TRP A 210 9.85 18.47 -0.96
CA TRP A 210 11.04 18.36 -0.11
C TRP A 210 11.77 17.02 -0.18
N ARG A 211 11.39 16.14 -1.12
CA ARG A 211 12.09 14.87 -1.33
C ARG A 211 13.46 15.11 -1.99
N LYS A 212 14.52 14.66 -1.33
CA LYS A 212 15.92 14.83 -1.72
C LYS A 212 16.60 13.53 -2.15
N PHE A 213 16.23 12.38 -1.57
CA PHE A 213 16.82 11.08 -1.90
C PHE A 213 15.79 9.95 -1.94
N ASP A 214 16.14 8.84 -2.59
CA ASP A 214 15.34 7.61 -2.58
C ASP A 214 15.50 6.90 -1.23
N GLY A 215 14.40 6.64 -0.54
CA GLY A 215 14.35 6.11 0.83
C GLY A 215 13.90 7.14 1.86
N GLN A 216 13.75 8.42 1.48
CA GLN A 216 13.32 9.46 2.40
C GLN A 216 11.89 9.25 2.87
N MET A 217 10.97 8.82 1.99
CA MET A 217 9.57 8.61 2.36
C MET A 217 9.44 7.35 3.21
N PHE A 218 10.19 6.31 2.87
CA PHE A 218 10.30 5.09 3.66
C PHE A 218 10.74 5.37 5.09
N LEU A 219 11.84 6.12 5.28
CA LEU A 219 12.29 6.52 6.61
C LEU A 219 11.28 7.45 7.30
N SER A 220 10.68 8.41 6.57
CA SER A 220 9.67 9.32 7.13
C SER A 220 8.45 8.56 7.64
N TYR A 221 8.05 7.49 6.95
CA TYR A 221 6.97 6.60 7.38
C TYR A 221 7.34 5.88 8.69
N PHE A 222 8.51 5.26 8.78
CA PHE A 222 8.91 4.58 10.02
C PHE A 222 9.08 5.55 11.19
N ALA A 223 9.59 6.75 10.94
CA ALA A 223 9.63 7.83 11.93
C ALA A 223 8.22 8.21 12.41
N TRP A 224 7.30 8.47 11.48
CA TRP A 224 5.95 8.92 11.81
C TRP A 224 5.07 7.83 12.40
N TYR A 225 4.91 6.72 11.68
CA TYR A 225 4.07 5.60 12.09
C TYR A 225 4.64 4.93 13.34
N GLY A 226 5.96 4.78 13.46
CA GLY A 226 6.58 4.18 14.63
C GLY A 226 6.30 4.96 15.91
N VAL A 227 6.35 6.30 15.86
CA VAL A 227 5.97 7.17 17.00
C VAL A 227 4.50 6.97 17.36
N GLY A 228 3.58 7.10 16.39
CA GLY A 228 2.15 6.92 16.65
C GLY A 228 1.82 5.54 17.17
N ARG A 229 2.43 4.50 16.59
CA ARG A 229 2.27 3.11 17.02
C ARG A 229 2.75 2.92 18.45
N GLY A 230 3.89 3.50 18.82
CA GLY A 230 4.42 3.46 20.18
C GLY A 230 3.46 4.07 21.22
N PHE A 231 2.90 5.24 20.94
CA PHE A 231 1.97 5.89 21.85
C PHE A 231 0.61 5.20 21.91
N ILE A 232 0.00 4.91 20.75
CA ILE A 232 -1.36 4.35 20.70
C ILE A 232 -1.39 2.90 21.18
N GLU A 233 -0.34 2.12 20.91
CA GLU A 233 -0.23 0.77 21.49
C GLU A 233 -0.18 0.81 23.02
N GLY A 234 0.37 1.87 23.62
CA GLY A 234 0.34 2.09 25.08
C GLY A 234 -1.07 2.30 25.64
N LEU A 235 -2.02 2.75 24.83
CA LEU A 235 -3.42 2.94 25.22
C LEU A 235 -4.24 1.65 25.12
N ARG A 236 -3.81 0.69 24.29
CA ARG A 236 -4.54 -0.56 24.04
C ARG A 236 -4.57 -1.48 25.26
N THR A 237 -5.60 -2.29 25.33
CA THR A 237 -5.78 -3.32 26.37
C THR A 237 -5.39 -4.71 25.89
N ASP A 238 -5.36 -4.94 24.58
CA ASP A 238 -5.21 -6.24 23.91
C ASP A 238 -3.86 -6.38 23.16
N SER A 239 -2.76 -6.04 23.84
CA SER A 239 -1.43 -6.06 23.23
C SER A 239 -0.76 -7.43 23.24
N LEU A 240 0.05 -7.69 22.21
CA LEU A 240 0.98 -8.81 22.21
C LEU A 240 2.20 -8.47 23.08
N TYR A 241 2.44 -9.31 24.10
CA TYR A 241 3.56 -9.16 25.02
C TYR A 241 4.75 -10.03 24.62
N LEU A 242 5.95 -9.50 24.82
CA LEU A 242 7.20 -10.17 24.47
C LEU A 242 7.48 -11.28 25.49
N PHE A 243 7.40 -12.56 25.10
CA PHE A 243 7.83 -13.71 25.90
C PHE A 243 7.38 -13.70 27.38
N GLY A 244 6.13 -13.33 27.66
CA GLY A 244 5.58 -13.27 29.03
C GLY A 244 6.07 -12.08 29.88
N THR A 245 6.81 -11.13 29.28
CA THR A 245 7.18 -9.87 29.94
C THR A 245 6.04 -8.84 29.88
N SER A 246 6.17 -7.73 30.61
CA SER A 246 5.25 -6.58 30.50
C SER A 246 5.50 -5.68 29.28
N ILE A 247 6.41 -6.07 28.38
CA ILE A 247 6.79 -5.27 27.21
C ILE A 247 5.87 -5.61 26.03
N ARG A 248 5.17 -4.59 25.53
CA ARG A 248 4.31 -4.71 24.33
C ARG A 248 5.18 -4.69 23.07
N VAL A 249 5.14 -5.78 22.29
CA VAL A 249 6.01 -5.99 21.11
C VAL A 249 5.87 -4.87 20.10
N SER A 250 4.64 -4.50 19.76
CA SER A 250 4.36 -3.44 18.79
C SER A 250 4.80 -2.05 19.27
N GLN A 251 4.78 -1.81 20.59
CA GLN A 251 5.20 -0.54 21.17
C GLN A 251 6.72 -0.39 21.10
N LEU A 252 7.45 -1.42 21.52
CA LEU A 252 8.91 -1.46 21.41
C LEU A 252 9.36 -1.33 19.95
N PHE A 253 8.77 -2.14 19.06
CA PHE A 253 9.08 -2.09 17.63
C PHE A 253 8.80 -0.70 17.03
N GLY A 254 7.68 -0.07 17.39
CA GLY A 254 7.32 1.28 16.96
C GLY A 254 8.37 2.32 17.36
N PHE A 255 8.72 2.39 18.64
CA PHE A 255 9.69 3.38 19.12
C PHE A 255 11.11 3.13 18.58
N VAL A 256 11.55 1.88 18.53
CA VAL A 256 12.89 1.54 18.01
C VAL A 256 13.00 1.90 16.53
N THR A 257 12.02 1.50 15.72
CA THR A 257 12.03 1.81 14.28
C THR A 257 11.92 3.31 14.03
N ALA A 258 11.14 4.03 14.84
CA ALA A 258 11.07 5.48 14.76
C ALA A 258 12.41 6.15 15.10
N ALA A 259 13.04 5.76 16.20
CA ALA A 259 14.33 6.32 16.62
C ALA A 259 15.41 6.11 15.54
N VAL A 260 15.53 4.88 15.02
CA VAL A 260 16.48 4.56 13.93
C VAL A 260 16.17 5.39 12.70
N ALA A 261 14.90 5.48 12.28
CA ALA A 261 14.51 6.23 11.10
C ALA A 261 14.76 7.74 11.25
N ILE A 262 14.50 8.32 12.41
CA ILE A 262 14.78 9.73 12.72
C ILE A 262 16.27 10.00 12.65
N VAL A 263 17.10 9.17 13.28
CA VAL A 263 18.58 9.32 13.22
C VAL A 263 19.05 9.26 11.77
N LEU A 264 18.58 8.28 10.99
CA LEU A 264 18.95 8.16 9.58
C LEU A 264 18.45 9.35 8.75
N LEU A 265 17.27 9.89 9.01
CA LEU A 265 16.77 11.10 8.35
C LEU A 265 17.63 12.32 8.67
N VAL A 266 17.95 12.54 9.95
CA VAL A 266 18.81 13.66 10.38
C VAL A 266 20.18 13.54 9.74
N VAL A 267 20.78 12.34 9.76
CA VAL A 267 22.09 12.09 9.15
C VAL A 267 22.06 12.34 7.65
N ASN A 268 21.09 11.79 6.93
CA ASN A 268 21.01 11.97 5.49
C ASN A 268 20.65 13.42 5.12
N LEU A 269 19.69 14.06 5.77
CA LEU A 269 19.23 15.41 5.40
C LEU A 269 20.19 16.52 5.85
N GLY A 270 20.90 16.34 6.96
CA GLY A 270 21.78 17.34 7.56
C GLY A 270 23.23 17.26 7.07
N PHE A 271 23.75 16.05 6.82
CA PHE A 271 25.19 15.86 6.60
C PHE A 271 25.55 15.29 5.22
N ARG A 272 24.56 14.93 4.39
CA ARG A 272 24.81 14.43 3.03
C ARG A 272 24.30 15.39 1.97
N ASN A 273 25.15 15.63 0.98
CA ASN A 273 24.75 16.34 -0.24
C ASN A 273 23.93 15.41 -1.14
N HIS A 274 22.71 15.85 -1.46
CA HIS A 274 21.80 15.13 -2.34
C HIS A 274 21.77 15.80 -3.70
N ASP A 275 22.44 15.18 -4.66
CA ASP A 275 22.33 15.57 -6.06
C ASP A 275 20.98 15.09 -6.63
N PRO A 276 20.08 15.98 -7.09
CA PRO A 276 18.82 15.60 -7.71
C PRO A 276 19.00 14.63 -8.88
N ALA A 277 20.11 14.66 -9.62
CA ALA A 277 20.39 13.73 -10.70
C ALA A 277 20.56 12.27 -10.22
N LYS A 278 20.81 12.04 -8.93
CA LYS A 278 20.89 10.69 -8.36
C LYS A 278 19.52 10.10 -8.05
N LEU A 279 18.44 10.88 -7.97
CA LEU A 279 17.09 10.35 -7.73
C LEU A 279 16.65 9.40 -8.85
N TRP A 280 16.07 8.25 -8.49
CA TRP A 280 15.64 7.22 -9.45
C TRP A 280 14.75 7.78 -10.55
N VAL A 281 13.75 8.60 -10.19
CA VAL A 281 12.87 9.27 -11.14
C VAL A 281 13.62 10.10 -12.19
N ASN A 282 14.70 10.79 -11.81
CA ASN A 282 15.48 11.61 -12.72
C ASN A 282 16.41 10.74 -13.58
N GLN A 283 16.87 9.60 -13.07
CA GLN A 283 17.59 8.62 -13.87
C GLN A 283 16.70 7.99 -14.95
N MET A 284 15.46 7.63 -14.59
CA MET A 284 14.48 7.12 -15.54
C MET A 284 14.15 8.13 -16.64
N LYS A 285 13.92 9.39 -16.29
CA LYS A 285 13.69 10.47 -17.26
C LYS A 285 14.87 10.69 -18.22
N ARG A 286 16.11 10.48 -17.77
CA ARG A 286 17.30 10.58 -18.65
C ARG A 286 17.45 9.38 -19.58
N ARG A 287 17.12 8.18 -19.09
CA ARG A 287 17.13 6.93 -19.86
C ARG A 287 15.85 6.72 -20.68
N ALA A 288 14.99 7.74 -20.72
CA ALA A 288 13.75 7.74 -21.46
C ALA A 288 13.98 7.38 -22.93
N ARG A 289 13.40 6.25 -23.34
CA ARG A 289 13.40 5.81 -24.74
C ARG A 289 12.62 6.79 -25.61
N ARG A 290 13.03 7.00 -26.85
CA ARG A 290 12.33 7.86 -27.82
C ARG A 290 11.36 7.02 -28.66
N VAL A 291 10.12 7.47 -28.78
CA VAL A 291 9.06 6.79 -29.52
C VAL A 291 8.43 7.77 -30.50
N ALA A 292 8.43 7.42 -31.78
CA ALA A 292 7.74 8.21 -32.79
C ALA A 292 6.27 7.77 -32.89
N LEU A 293 5.35 8.73 -32.89
CA LEU A 293 3.92 8.54 -33.08
C LEU A 293 3.52 9.13 -34.43
N VAL A 294 3.24 8.27 -35.40
CA VAL A 294 2.77 8.67 -36.73
C VAL A 294 1.26 8.52 -36.80
N TYR A 295 0.53 9.59 -37.13
CA TYR A 295 -0.94 9.56 -37.12
C TYR A 295 -1.55 10.52 -38.16
N PRO A 296 -2.71 10.20 -38.73
CA PRO A 296 -3.42 11.11 -39.64
C PRO A 296 -4.07 12.25 -38.85
N ALA A 297 -3.67 13.48 -39.17
CA ALA A 297 -4.15 14.70 -38.54
C ALA A 297 -5.63 14.93 -38.83
N GLY A 298 -6.39 15.39 -37.83
CA GLY A 298 -7.80 15.74 -38.01
C GLY A 298 -8.75 14.55 -38.16
N VAL A 299 -8.28 13.32 -37.93
CA VAL A 299 -9.12 12.12 -37.84
C VAL A 299 -9.46 11.86 -36.36
N PRO A 300 -10.73 11.96 -35.92
CA PRO A 300 -11.10 11.87 -34.51
C PRO A 300 -10.62 10.58 -33.81
N ALA A 301 -10.65 9.45 -34.51
CA ALA A 301 -10.16 8.18 -34.00
C ALA A 301 -8.64 8.18 -33.77
N ALA A 302 -7.88 8.80 -34.68
CA ALA A 302 -6.42 8.94 -34.57
C ALA A 302 -6.04 9.91 -33.44
N GLU A 303 -6.78 10.99 -33.26
CA GLU A 303 -6.59 11.93 -32.14
C GLU A 303 -6.86 11.25 -30.78
N LYS A 304 -7.91 10.42 -30.70
CA LYS A 304 -8.19 9.61 -29.51
C LYS A 304 -7.09 8.60 -29.24
N TRP A 305 -6.60 7.92 -30.28
CA TRP A 305 -5.47 6.99 -30.19
C TRP A 305 -4.20 7.71 -29.73
N LEU A 306 -3.88 8.88 -30.29
CA LEU A 306 -2.72 9.70 -29.93
C LEU A 306 -2.77 10.07 -28.44
N LYS A 307 -3.91 10.57 -27.95
CA LYS A 307 -4.09 10.88 -26.52
C LYS A 307 -3.85 9.66 -25.63
N ALA A 308 -4.34 8.49 -26.04
CA ALA A 308 -4.12 7.24 -25.31
C ALA A 308 -2.65 6.82 -25.32
N GLN A 309 -1.96 6.90 -26.46
CA GLN A 309 -0.54 6.58 -26.58
C GLN A 309 0.34 7.52 -25.78
N LYS A 310 0.09 8.85 -25.85
CA LYS A 310 0.84 9.84 -25.06
C LYS A 310 0.70 9.57 -23.57
N LYS A 311 -0.51 9.25 -23.10
CA LYS A 311 -0.75 8.90 -21.69
C LYS A 311 0.02 7.63 -21.27
N SER A 312 -0.01 6.58 -22.08
CA SER A 312 0.72 5.32 -21.81
C SER A 312 2.24 5.54 -21.83
N LEU A 313 2.77 6.24 -22.83
CA LEU A 313 4.21 6.52 -22.97
C LEU A 313 4.74 7.44 -21.86
N GLU A 314 3.93 8.40 -21.39
CA GLU A 314 4.28 9.22 -20.21
C GLU A 314 4.47 8.34 -18.96
N GLN A 315 3.61 7.34 -18.76
CA GLN A 315 3.69 6.42 -17.63
C GLN A 315 4.92 5.51 -17.68
N GLU A 316 5.43 5.26 -18.89
CA GLU A 316 6.66 4.50 -19.11
C GLU A 316 7.94 5.36 -19.12
N PHE A 317 7.80 6.67 -18.87
CA PHE A 317 8.87 7.66 -18.98
C PHE A 317 9.49 7.74 -20.38
N ALA A 318 8.73 7.45 -21.44
CA ALA A 318 9.20 7.60 -22.82
C ALA A 318 9.09 9.06 -23.30
N LYS A 319 9.99 9.46 -24.20
CA LYS A 319 9.92 10.72 -24.94
C LYS A 319 9.20 10.50 -26.27
N THR A 320 8.18 11.29 -26.55
CA THR A 320 7.38 11.16 -27.76
C THR A 320 7.78 12.17 -28.82
N GLU A 321 7.95 11.71 -30.06
CA GLU A 321 8.08 12.55 -31.26
C GLU A 321 6.81 12.37 -32.10
N GLU A 322 6.13 13.47 -32.45
CA GLU A 322 4.82 13.43 -33.12
C GLU A 322 4.98 13.76 -34.60
N TYR A 323 4.41 12.90 -35.46
CA TYR A 323 4.43 13.04 -36.91
C TYR A 323 2.99 13.02 -37.43
N ALA A 324 2.44 14.21 -37.62
CA ALA A 324 1.09 14.41 -38.11
C ALA A 324 1.06 14.32 -39.65
N LEU A 325 0.37 13.32 -40.19
CA LEU A 325 0.17 13.17 -41.64
C LEU A 325 -1.02 14.03 -42.08
N PRO A 326 -0.86 14.89 -43.11
CA PRO A 326 -1.97 15.63 -43.69
C PRO A 326 -3.15 14.75 -44.11
N LYS A 327 -4.35 15.33 -44.14
CA LYS A 327 -5.54 14.61 -44.57
C LYS A 327 -5.42 14.28 -46.07
N GLY A 328 -5.50 12.99 -46.40
CA GLY A 328 -5.39 12.52 -47.79
C GLY A 328 -3.97 12.13 -48.21
N THR A 329 -2.99 12.10 -47.29
CA THR A 329 -1.66 11.55 -47.58
C THR A 329 -1.78 10.12 -48.15
N PRO A 330 -1.18 9.85 -49.33
CA PRO A 330 -1.15 8.52 -49.92
C PRO A 330 -0.57 7.48 -48.96
N ALA A 331 -1.09 6.24 -49.02
CA ALA A 331 -0.63 5.16 -48.16
C ALA A 331 0.87 4.84 -48.35
N GLU A 332 1.38 5.02 -49.56
CA GLU A 332 2.80 4.82 -49.90
C GLU A 332 3.70 5.86 -49.21
N GLU A 333 3.34 7.14 -49.28
CA GLU A 333 4.07 8.23 -48.62
C GLU A 333 4.05 8.07 -47.08
N ALA A 334 2.91 7.65 -46.53
CA ALA A 334 2.81 7.33 -45.10
C ALA A 334 3.70 6.13 -44.72
N ALA A 335 3.77 5.09 -45.57
CA ALA A 335 4.61 3.92 -45.34
C ALA A 335 6.11 4.24 -45.45
N GLU A 336 6.49 5.11 -46.39
CA GLU A 336 7.86 5.58 -46.56
C GLU A 336 8.34 6.39 -45.35
N LEU A 337 7.50 7.31 -44.84
CA LEU A 337 7.80 8.01 -43.59
C LEU A 337 8.01 7.04 -42.43
N VAL A 338 7.14 6.04 -42.28
CA VAL A 338 7.27 5.05 -41.21
C VAL A 338 8.54 4.21 -41.37
N ALA A 339 8.90 3.84 -42.60
CA ALA A 339 10.13 3.12 -42.89
C ALA A 339 11.38 3.96 -42.57
N SER A 340 11.39 5.24 -42.93
CA SER A 340 12.51 6.15 -42.62
C SER A 340 12.67 6.39 -41.12
N LEU A 341 11.55 6.51 -40.38
CA LEU A 341 11.59 6.62 -38.92
C LEU A 341 12.08 5.32 -38.25
N LYS A 342 11.72 4.15 -38.79
CA LYS A 342 12.23 2.86 -38.28
C LYS A 342 13.72 2.67 -38.54
N ALA A 343 14.29 3.34 -39.54
CA ALA A 343 15.72 3.30 -39.84
C ALA A 343 16.56 4.21 -38.92
N ARG A 344 15.92 5.11 -38.14
CA ARG A 344 16.63 5.97 -37.19
C ARG A 344 17.13 5.18 -35.98
N GLU A 345 18.44 5.19 -35.74
CA GLU A 345 19.06 4.52 -34.59
C GLU A 345 18.70 5.15 -33.23
N ASP A 346 18.29 6.42 -33.21
CA ASP A 346 17.94 7.12 -31.97
C ASP A 346 16.50 6.85 -31.50
N LEU A 347 15.66 6.26 -32.35
CA LEU A 347 14.29 5.85 -32.02
C LEU A 347 14.26 4.41 -31.54
N SER A 348 13.62 4.19 -30.40
CA SER A 348 13.42 2.84 -29.86
C SER A 348 12.20 2.13 -30.45
N GLU A 349 11.22 2.89 -30.94
CA GLU A 349 9.95 2.36 -31.41
C GLU A 349 9.23 3.39 -32.30
N VAL A 350 8.50 2.93 -33.31
CA VAL A 350 7.60 3.75 -34.14
C VAL A 350 6.19 3.14 -34.05
N ARG A 351 5.22 3.91 -33.58
CA ARG A 351 3.81 3.49 -33.45
C ARG A 351 2.92 4.25 -34.43
N GLN A 352 1.93 3.55 -34.96
CA GLN A 352 0.88 4.11 -35.81
C GLN A 352 -0.48 3.47 -35.46
N PRO A 353 -1.62 4.17 -35.69
CA PRO A 353 -2.94 3.57 -35.57
C PRO A 353 -3.03 2.33 -36.48
N LYS A 354 -3.72 1.28 -36.02
CA LYS A 354 -4.04 0.15 -36.90
C LYS A 354 -5.00 0.64 -37.99
N ALA A 355 -4.69 0.34 -39.25
CA ALA A 355 -5.58 0.63 -40.36
C ALA A 355 -6.90 -0.16 -40.17
N GLY A 356 -8.00 0.55 -39.94
CA GLY A 356 -9.36 0.01 -39.85
C GLY A 356 -9.69 -0.71 -38.54
N ARG A 357 -10.30 0.01 -37.60
CA ARG A 357 -11.48 -0.41 -36.81
C ARG A 357 -12.24 0.81 -36.34
#